data_AF-A0A7L2QKT7-F1
#
_entry.id   AF-A0A7L2QKT7-F1
#
_cell.length_a   1.000
_cell.length_b   1.000
_cell.length_c   1.000
_cell.angle_alpha   90.00
_cell.angle_beta   90.00
_cell.angle_gamma   90.00
#
_symmetry.space_group_name_H-M   'P 1'
#
loop_
_entity.id
_entity.type
_entity.pdbx_description
1 polymer ?
#
loop_
_entity_poly.entity_id
_entity_poly.type
_entity_poly.pdbx_seq_one_letter_code
_entity_poly.pdbx_strand_id
1 'polypeptide(L)'
;MRTKILLFLELLYFVCSSAFPVAPEKEKEDMQFAKKYLENFYDFKEEKHSLFKAKDLNHMADKIREMQSFFGLEVTGELNQKTLDMMKQPRCGIPDIRSYSTFPRSPTWMKEDVTYRILNYTPDMLQADVDEAIARAFQLWSSVTPLRFTRVYGGQADIMISFAAGFHGDFYSFDGPGGTLAHAYAPGGGIGGDAHFDEDENWTKFTTYSGYNLFLVAAHELGHSLGLSHSNVFGALMYPVYMPVDTRNYRLHQDDIDGIQALYGPPKESPALPTEAFPPQEPTEMVPAETPTPMSPREEPTEITPSKPPQRPDDCDPHLTFDAVTTLRGETLFFKDSFVWRKSPYFSEIEHDTIFSFWPSLIAGFDAAYEVDKRDRVLFFK
;
A
#
# COMPACT_ATOMS: atom_id res chain seq x y z
N MET A 1 -80.91 -30.03 -36.40
CA MET A 1 -81.96 -28.98 -36.36
C MET A 1 -81.92 -28.32 -34.98
N ARG A 2 -81.70 -26.98 -34.94
CA ARG A 2 -82.03 -26.00 -33.86
C ARG A 2 -81.36 -26.23 -32.48
N THR A 3 -80.73 -25.27 -31.78
CA THR A 3 -80.83 -23.78 -31.67
C THR A 3 -79.62 -23.31 -30.80
N LYS A 4 -78.77 -22.32 -31.18
CA LYS A 4 -78.72 -20.89 -30.74
C LYS A 4 -78.55 -20.70 -29.20
N ILE A 5 -77.62 -19.97 -28.57
CA ILE A 5 -77.11 -18.56 -28.66
C ILE A 5 -76.01 -18.43 -27.56
N LEU A 6 -74.76 -18.01 -27.84
CA LEU A 6 -74.17 -16.66 -27.67
C LEU A 6 -74.21 -16.07 -26.25
N LEU A 7 -73.04 -15.95 -25.60
CA LEU A 7 -72.69 -14.84 -24.71
C LEU A 7 -71.16 -14.66 -24.68
N PHE A 8 -70.72 -13.64 -25.40
CA PHE A 8 -69.39 -13.05 -25.37
C PHE A 8 -69.08 -12.55 -23.95
N LEU A 9 -67.95 -12.95 -23.38
CA LEU A 9 -67.31 -12.24 -22.28
C LEU A 9 -65.98 -11.69 -22.80
N GLU A 10 -66.01 -10.41 -23.15
CA GLU A 10 -64.85 -9.54 -23.36
C GLU A 10 -64.02 -9.52 -22.07
N LEU A 11 -62.98 -10.35 -22.01
CA LEU A 11 -61.90 -10.15 -21.04
C LEU A 11 -60.98 -9.08 -21.63
N LEU A 12 -61.19 -7.85 -21.18
CA LEU A 12 -60.30 -6.71 -21.41
C LEU A 12 -58.93 -7.06 -20.82
N TYR A 13 -58.02 -7.60 -21.64
CA TYR A 13 -56.61 -7.75 -21.28
C TYR A 13 -56.02 -6.34 -21.17
N PHE A 14 -56.08 -5.78 -19.97
CA PHE A 14 -55.27 -4.63 -19.60
C PHE A 14 -53.82 -5.14 -19.53
N VAL A 15 -53.14 -5.17 -20.68
CA VAL A 15 -51.70 -5.35 -20.74
C VAL A 15 -51.11 -4.08 -20.15
N CYS A 16 -50.95 -4.08 -18.82
CA CYS A 16 -49.97 -3.20 -18.18
C CYS A 16 -48.61 -3.62 -18.72
N SER A 17 -48.19 -3.00 -19.82
CA SER A 17 -46.79 -2.96 -20.23
C SER A 17 -46.03 -2.29 -19.09
N SER A 18 -45.54 -3.11 -18.15
CA SER A 18 -44.50 -2.70 -17.23
C SER A 18 -43.25 -2.57 -18.09
N ALA A 19 -43.05 -1.40 -18.67
CA ALA A 19 -41.75 -1.01 -19.17
C ALA A 19 -40.84 -0.93 -17.95
N PHE A 20 -40.20 -2.05 -17.61
CA PHE A 20 -39.12 -2.04 -16.63
C PHE A 20 -38.06 -1.09 -17.16
N PRO A 21 -37.59 -0.12 -16.36
CA PRO A 21 -36.51 0.75 -16.79
C PRO A 21 -35.32 -0.14 -17.13
N VAL A 22 -34.88 -0.06 -18.39
CA VAL A 22 -33.61 -0.66 -18.80
C VAL A 22 -32.53 0.11 -18.04
N ALA A 23 -31.79 -0.58 -17.18
CA ALA A 23 -30.65 0.03 -16.50
C ALA A 23 -29.74 0.72 -17.53
N PRO A 24 -29.32 1.98 -17.29
CA PRO A 24 -28.45 2.70 -18.20
C PRO A 24 -27.21 1.85 -18.52
N GLU A 25 -26.74 1.93 -19.77
CA GLU A 25 -25.65 1.10 -20.31
C GLU A 25 -24.41 1.10 -19.41
N LYS A 26 -24.08 2.27 -18.84
CA LYS A 26 -23.00 2.45 -17.87
C LYS A 26 -23.12 1.60 -16.60
N GLU A 27 -24.32 1.46 -16.03
CA GLU A 27 -24.51 0.62 -14.83
C GLU A 27 -24.24 -0.86 -15.12
N LYS A 28 -24.53 -1.31 -16.34
CA LYS A 28 -24.24 -2.70 -16.75
C LYS A 28 -22.75 -2.93 -16.92
N GLU A 29 -22.04 -1.97 -17.50
CA GLU A 29 -20.58 -1.99 -17.64
C GLU A 29 -19.89 -1.99 -16.27
N ASP A 30 -20.31 -1.09 -15.37
CA ASP A 30 -19.76 -1.00 -14.00
C ASP A 30 -20.00 -2.30 -13.21
N MET A 31 -21.18 -2.93 -13.37
CA MET A 31 -21.49 -4.22 -12.76
C MET A 31 -20.64 -5.36 -13.32
N GLN A 32 -20.43 -5.40 -14.64
CA GLN A 32 -19.57 -6.42 -15.27
C GLN A 32 -18.11 -6.26 -14.84
N PHE A 33 -17.64 -5.01 -14.78
CA PHE A 33 -16.30 -4.68 -14.29
C PHE A 33 -16.11 -5.14 -12.85
N ALA A 34 -17.02 -4.74 -11.94
CA ALA A 34 -16.95 -5.11 -10.54
C ALA A 34 -16.98 -6.63 -10.33
N LYS A 35 -17.78 -7.34 -11.13
CA LYS A 35 -17.81 -8.80 -11.09
C LYS A 35 -16.44 -9.39 -11.46
N LYS A 36 -15.84 -8.97 -12.57
CA LYS A 36 -14.49 -9.44 -12.99
C LYS A 36 -13.44 -9.11 -11.93
N TYR A 37 -13.51 -7.92 -11.33
CA TYR A 37 -12.64 -7.52 -10.22
C TYR A 37 -12.74 -8.51 -9.04
N LEU A 38 -13.96 -8.83 -8.60
CA LEU A 38 -14.17 -9.76 -7.48
C LEU A 38 -13.77 -11.20 -7.83
N GLU A 39 -13.91 -11.62 -9.09
CA GLU A 39 -13.43 -12.93 -9.57
C GLU A 39 -11.91 -13.01 -9.46
N ASN A 40 -11.21 -11.96 -9.89
CA ASN A 40 -9.76 -11.89 -9.89
C ASN A 40 -9.18 -11.80 -8.48
N PHE A 41 -9.72 -10.91 -7.62
CA PHE A 41 -9.06 -10.54 -6.38
C PHE A 41 -9.72 -11.08 -5.10
N TYR A 42 -10.98 -11.53 -5.17
CA TYR A 42 -11.79 -11.93 -4.01
C TYR A 42 -12.40 -13.34 -4.13
N ASP A 43 -11.84 -14.20 -5.00
CA ASP A 43 -12.30 -15.58 -5.27
C ASP A 43 -13.80 -15.68 -5.54
N PHE A 44 -14.41 -14.64 -6.12
CA PHE A 44 -15.81 -14.68 -6.51
C PHE A 44 -15.99 -15.71 -7.62
N LYS A 45 -17.01 -16.56 -7.48
CA LYS A 45 -17.37 -17.58 -8.47
C LYS A 45 -18.84 -17.43 -8.76
N GLU A 46 -19.16 -17.18 -10.03
CA GLU A 46 -20.54 -17.15 -10.48
C GLU A 46 -21.11 -18.58 -10.53
N GLU A 47 -22.22 -18.82 -9.83
CA GLU A 47 -22.93 -20.09 -9.92
C GLU A 47 -23.68 -20.16 -11.27
N LYS A 48 -23.04 -20.73 -12.30
CA LYS A 48 -23.61 -20.89 -13.68
C LYS A 48 -24.95 -21.65 -13.76
N HIS A 49 -25.44 -22.22 -12.66
CA HIS A 49 -26.69 -23.00 -12.59
C HIS A 49 -27.65 -22.53 -11.49
N SER A 50 -27.46 -21.36 -10.88
CA SER A 50 -28.41 -20.87 -9.90
C SER A 50 -29.73 -20.50 -10.56
N LEU A 51 -30.80 -21.24 -10.23
CA LEU A 51 -32.19 -20.91 -10.60
C LEU A 51 -32.69 -19.64 -9.88
N PHE A 52 -31.87 -19.04 -9.01
CA PHE A 52 -32.23 -17.91 -8.15
C PHE A 52 -31.18 -16.79 -8.21
N LYS A 53 -31.39 -15.79 -9.09
CA LYS A 53 -30.57 -14.57 -9.20
C LYS A 53 -30.32 -13.85 -7.86
N ALA A 54 -31.23 -13.98 -6.89
CA ALA A 54 -31.09 -13.38 -5.57
C ALA A 54 -29.90 -13.95 -4.76
N LYS A 55 -29.54 -15.23 -4.97
CA LYS A 55 -28.43 -15.87 -4.26
C LYS A 55 -27.07 -15.34 -4.75
N ASP A 56 -26.94 -15.10 -6.06
CA ASP A 56 -25.73 -14.53 -6.65
C ASP A 56 -25.52 -13.07 -6.23
N LEU A 57 -26.61 -12.29 -6.14
CA LEU A 57 -26.56 -10.90 -5.66
C LEU A 57 -26.11 -10.82 -4.19
N ASN A 58 -26.57 -11.74 -3.34
CA ASN A 58 -26.13 -11.80 -1.94
C ASN A 58 -24.64 -12.18 -1.84
N HIS A 59 -24.20 -13.16 -2.64
CA HIS A 59 -22.79 -13.56 -2.66
C HIS A 59 -21.86 -12.44 -3.16
N MET A 60 -22.28 -11.71 -4.19
CA MET A 60 -21.53 -10.54 -4.68
C MET A 60 -21.46 -9.45 -3.62
N ALA A 61 -22.57 -9.14 -2.94
CA ALA A 61 -22.59 -8.17 -1.86
C ALA A 61 -21.63 -8.56 -0.71
N ASP A 62 -21.54 -9.85 -0.37
CA ASP A 62 -20.58 -10.34 0.62
C ASP A 62 -19.12 -10.09 0.19
N LYS A 63 -18.80 -10.36 -1.08
CA LYS A 63 -17.47 -10.06 -1.63
C LYS A 63 -17.17 -8.57 -1.72
N ILE A 64 -18.18 -7.74 -1.99
CA ILE A 64 -18.04 -6.28 -1.90
C ILE A 64 -17.75 -5.86 -0.46
N ARG A 65 -18.39 -6.46 0.56
CA ARG A 65 -18.09 -6.15 1.97
C ARG A 65 -16.67 -6.55 2.36
N GLU A 66 -16.19 -7.71 1.91
CA GLU A 66 -14.80 -8.13 2.11
C GLU A 66 -13.82 -7.12 1.50
N MET A 67 -14.08 -6.70 0.26
CA MET A 67 -13.28 -5.68 -0.44
C MET A 67 -13.31 -4.32 0.26
N GLN A 68 -14.50 -3.82 0.59
CA GLN A 68 -14.66 -2.56 1.32
C GLN A 68 -13.93 -2.60 2.66
N SER A 69 -14.03 -3.70 3.40
CA SER A 69 -13.30 -3.89 4.66
C SER A 69 -11.80 -3.94 4.47
N PHE A 70 -11.30 -4.59 3.41
CA PHE A 70 -9.87 -4.65 3.10
C PHE A 70 -9.32 -3.25 2.81
N PHE A 71 -10.06 -2.45 2.02
CA PHE A 71 -9.66 -1.11 1.64
C PHE A 71 -10.07 -0.03 2.67
N GLY A 72 -10.62 -0.36 3.84
CA GLY A 72 -11.02 0.66 4.84
C GLY A 72 -12.15 1.61 4.37
N LEU A 73 -13.00 1.14 3.46
CA LEU A 73 -14.20 1.83 3.00
C LEU A 73 -15.38 1.53 3.94
N GLU A 74 -16.44 2.34 3.86
CA GLU A 74 -17.69 2.04 4.54
C GLU A 74 -18.28 0.71 4.03
N VAL A 75 -18.45 -0.25 4.94
CA VAL A 75 -18.87 -1.63 4.63
C VAL A 75 -20.38 -1.70 4.42
N THR A 76 -20.83 -1.40 3.20
CA THR A 76 -22.24 -1.42 2.81
C THR A 76 -22.63 -2.72 2.08
N GLY A 77 -21.68 -3.33 1.35
CA GLY A 77 -21.95 -4.39 0.39
C GLY A 77 -22.58 -3.89 -0.91
N GLU A 78 -22.65 -2.58 -1.10
CA GLU A 78 -23.21 -1.94 -2.29
C GLU A 78 -22.10 -1.44 -3.22
N LEU A 79 -22.31 -1.59 -4.52
CA LEU A 79 -21.44 -1.06 -5.56
C LEU A 79 -21.65 0.46 -5.74
N ASN A 80 -21.33 1.23 -4.70
CA ASN A 80 -21.41 2.68 -4.72
C ASN A 80 -20.22 3.30 -5.48
N GLN A 81 -20.30 4.61 -5.76
CA GLN A 81 -19.28 5.32 -6.54
C GLN A 81 -17.87 5.18 -5.93
N LYS A 82 -17.73 5.29 -4.61
CA LYS A 82 -16.42 5.14 -3.92
C LYS A 82 -15.83 3.74 -4.10
N THR A 83 -16.67 2.71 -4.02
CA THR A 83 -16.25 1.32 -4.24
C THR A 83 -15.77 1.13 -5.67
N LEU A 84 -16.51 1.66 -6.66
CA LEU A 84 -16.11 1.61 -8.07
C LEU A 84 -14.83 2.40 -8.35
N ASP A 85 -14.67 3.59 -7.77
CA ASP A 85 -13.48 4.42 -7.93
C ASP A 85 -12.23 3.73 -7.38
N MET A 86 -12.38 2.99 -6.26
CA MET A 86 -11.31 2.16 -5.70
C MET A 86 -10.99 0.95 -6.60
N MET A 87 -12.00 0.22 -7.07
CA MET A 87 -11.81 -0.94 -7.96
C MET A 87 -11.12 -0.57 -9.28
N LYS A 88 -11.31 0.67 -9.76
CA LYS A 88 -10.71 1.19 -11.00
C LYS A 88 -9.29 1.73 -10.85
N GLN A 89 -8.75 1.77 -9.62
CA GLN A 89 -7.37 2.19 -9.42
C GLN A 89 -6.40 1.13 -9.99
N PRO A 90 -5.29 1.56 -10.60
CA PRO A 90 -4.22 0.65 -11.03
C PRO A 90 -3.61 -0.05 -9.80
N ARG A 91 -3.34 -1.35 -9.92
CA ARG A 91 -2.98 -2.22 -8.79
C ARG A 91 -2.12 -3.43 -9.19
N CYS A 92 -1.62 -4.14 -8.18
CA CYS A 92 -1.01 -5.47 -8.33
C CYS A 92 -2.06 -6.54 -8.72
N GLY A 93 -1.62 -7.51 -9.53
CA GLY A 93 -2.43 -8.60 -10.09
C GLY A 93 -2.71 -9.77 -9.15
N ILE A 94 -2.13 -9.80 -7.95
CA ILE A 94 -2.33 -10.87 -6.98
C ILE A 94 -3.63 -10.66 -6.16
N PRO A 95 -4.36 -11.73 -5.77
CA PRO A 95 -5.58 -11.58 -4.96
C PRO A 95 -5.35 -11.08 -3.52
N ASP A 96 -6.28 -10.29 -2.98
CA ASP A 96 -6.14 -9.63 -1.67
C ASP A 96 -6.41 -10.55 -0.48
N ILE A 97 -7.40 -11.45 -0.62
CA ILE A 97 -7.90 -12.29 0.48
C ILE A 97 -7.28 -13.69 0.50
N ARG A 98 -6.44 -14.03 -0.49
CA ARG A 98 -5.73 -15.30 -0.46
C ARG A 98 -4.50 -15.14 0.43
N SER A 99 -4.70 -15.34 1.74
CA SER A 99 -3.66 -15.97 2.55
C SER A 99 -3.29 -17.24 1.82
N TYR A 100 -2.03 -17.39 1.38
CA TYR A 100 -1.48 -18.44 0.51
C TYR A 100 -1.75 -19.89 1.00
N SER A 101 -3.02 -20.29 1.04
CA SER A 101 -3.60 -21.48 1.64
C SER A 101 -3.30 -22.76 0.86
N THR A 102 -2.67 -22.64 -0.31
CA THR A 102 -2.16 -23.80 -1.05
C THR A 102 -0.83 -24.33 -0.51
N PHE A 103 -0.14 -23.57 0.36
CA PHE A 103 1.10 -24.02 1.00
C PHE A 103 0.97 -23.95 2.53
N PRO A 104 1.13 -25.07 3.26
CA PRO A 104 1.21 -25.01 4.71
C PRO A 104 2.50 -24.29 5.12
N ARG A 105 2.36 -23.05 5.62
CA ARG A 105 3.36 -22.03 6.05
C ARG A 105 3.50 -20.88 5.05
N SER A 106 3.70 -19.67 5.57
CA SER A 106 4.14 -18.51 4.78
C SER A 106 5.39 -18.91 3.98
N PRO A 107 5.32 -18.99 2.64
CA PRO A 107 6.44 -19.43 1.84
C PRO A 107 7.61 -18.46 2.00
N THR A 108 8.75 -18.95 2.46
CA THR A 108 9.99 -18.19 2.60
C THR A 108 11.12 -18.88 1.87
N TRP A 109 12.12 -18.10 1.46
CA TRP A 109 13.38 -18.68 0.98
C TRP A 109 14.13 -19.32 2.15
N MET A 110 14.54 -20.58 1.99
CA MET A 110 15.31 -21.33 3.01
C MET A 110 16.80 -20.93 3.06
N LYS A 111 17.16 -19.82 2.40
CA LYS A 111 18.52 -19.31 2.24
C LYS A 111 18.50 -17.78 2.25
N GLU A 112 19.61 -17.18 2.65
CA GLU A 112 19.78 -15.72 2.68
C GLU A 112 20.27 -15.17 1.34
N ASP A 113 21.10 -15.92 0.61
CA ASP A 113 21.58 -15.54 -0.71
C ASP A 113 20.56 -15.95 -1.79
N VAL A 114 19.74 -14.99 -2.22
CA VAL A 114 18.72 -15.13 -3.26
C VAL A 114 19.24 -14.55 -4.57
N THR A 115 19.13 -15.31 -5.65
CA THR A 115 19.58 -14.89 -6.97
C THR A 115 18.43 -14.37 -7.81
N TYR A 116 18.68 -13.36 -8.63
CA TYR A 116 17.67 -12.86 -9.56
C TYR A 116 18.25 -12.67 -10.97
N ARG A 117 17.38 -12.71 -11.96
CA ARG A 117 17.75 -12.49 -13.37
C ARG A 117 16.66 -11.72 -14.10
N ILE A 118 17.09 -10.71 -14.84
CA ILE A 118 16.24 -9.96 -15.77
C ILE A 118 16.32 -10.67 -17.12
N LEU A 119 15.18 -11.17 -17.61
CA LEU A 119 15.08 -11.97 -18.85
C LEU A 119 15.01 -11.10 -20.10
N ASN A 120 14.24 -10.01 -20.03
CA ASN A 120 14.05 -9.02 -21.08
C ASN A 120 13.82 -7.63 -20.44
N TYR A 121 13.73 -6.62 -21.29
CA TYR A 121 13.63 -5.21 -20.89
C TYR A 121 12.51 -4.52 -21.64
N THR A 122 11.80 -3.64 -20.95
CA THR A 122 10.87 -2.68 -21.56
C THR A 122 11.59 -1.71 -22.50
N PRO A 123 11.01 -1.33 -23.65
CA PRO A 123 11.58 -0.32 -24.54
C PRO A 123 11.34 1.11 -24.04
N ASP A 124 10.51 1.32 -23.01
CA ASP A 124 10.17 2.65 -22.48
C ASP A 124 11.33 3.31 -21.71
N MET A 125 12.24 2.49 -21.20
CA MET A 125 13.34 2.91 -20.35
C MET A 125 14.68 2.41 -20.88
N LEU A 126 15.76 3.13 -20.57
CA LEU A 126 17.11 2.63 -20.82
C LEU A 126 17.32 1.37 -19.97
N GLN A 127 18.00 0.35 -20.51
CA GLN A 127 18.32 -0.87 -19.74
C GLN A 127 19.04 -0.58 -18.43
N ALA A 128 19.91 0.45 -18.41
CA ALA A 128 20.59 0.89 -17.20
C ALA A 128 19.62 1.45 -16.13
N ASP A 129 18.54 2.11 -16.55
CA ASP A 129 17.52 2.64 -15.64
C ASP A 129 16.63 1.51 -15.09
N VAL A 130 16.32 0.50 -15.91
CA VAL A 130 15.64 -0.73 -15.47
C VAL A 130 16.51 -1.48 -14.46
N ASP A 131 17.79 -1.68 -14.78
CA ASP A 131 18.75 -2.32 -13.90
C ASP A 131 18.87 -1.58 -12.55
N GLU A 132 18.92 -0.24 -12.58
CA GLU A 132 18.93 0.60 -11.38
C GLU A 132 17.65 0.43 -10.57
N ALA A 133 16.47 0.49 -11.22
CA ALA A 133 15.18 0.36 -10.55
C ALA A 133 15.04 -0.98 -9.82
N ILE A 134 15.36 -2.10 -10.50
CA ILE A 134 15.31 -3.44 -9.92
C ILE A 134 16.33 -3.61 -8.79
N ALA A 135 17.58 -3.14 -8.98
CA ALA A 135 18.59 -3.23 -7.94
C ALA A 135 18.22 -2.42 -6.69
N ARG A 136 17.66 -1.22 -6.86
CA ARG A 136 17.16 -0.39 -5.76
C ARG A 136 15.97 -1.04 -5.04
N ALA A 137 15.08 -1.70 -5.78
CA ALA A 137 13.96 -2.43 -5.19
C ALA A 137 14.44 -3.57 -4.26
N PHE A 138 15.41 -4.38 -4.70
CA PHE A 138 16.08 -5.37 -3.83
C PHE A 138 16.84 -4.74 -2.66
N GLN A 139 17.39 -3.54 -2.85
CA GLN A 139 18.10 -2.83 -1.79
C GLN A 139 17.17 -2.44 -0.63
N LEU A 140 15.92 -2.04 -0.91
CA LEU A 140 14.94 -1.75 0.14
C LEU A 140 14.79 -2.93 1.10
N TRP A 141 14.54 -4.12 0.54
CA TRP A 141 14.33 -5.34 1.33
C TRP A 141 15.60 -5.82 2.03
N SER A 142 16.76 -5.80 1.35
CA SER A 142 18.03 -6.21 1.98
C SER A 142 18.52 -5.23 3.07
N SER A 143 18.08 -3.97 3.03
CA SER A 143 18.44 -3.00 4.09
C SER A 143 17.80 -3.28 5.45
N VAL A 144 16.71 -4.06 5.47
CA VAL A 144 15.92 -4.37 6.69
C VAL A 144 15.83 -5.86 6.99
N THR A 145 16.60 -6.71 6.28
CA THR A 145 16.63 -8.17 6.47
C THR A 145 18.07 -8.70 6.40
N PRO A 146 18.34 -9.97 6.75
CA PRO A 146 19.63 -10.59 6.45
C PRO A 146 19.78 -11.05 4.99
N LEU A 147 18.76 -10.85 4.15
CA LEU A 147 18.76 -11.34 2.76
C LEU A 147 19.78 -10.59 1.90
N ARG A 148 20.35 -11.31 0.94
CA ARG A 148 21.34 -10.82 -0.01
C ARG A 148 20.90 -11.18 -1.41
N PHE A 149 20.87 -10.19 -2.30
CA PHE A 149 20.42 -10.37 -3.67
C PHE A 149 21.59 -10.32 -4.63
N THR A 150 21.74 -11.38 -5.42
CA THR A 150 22.81 -11.47 -6.43
C THR A 150 22.22 -11.61 -7.81
N ARG A 151 22.53 -10.65 -8.69
CA ARG A 151 22.15 -10.74 -10.10
C ARG A 151 22.97 -11.81 -10.81
N VAL A 152 22.29 -12.69 -11.54
CA VAL A 152 22.91 -13.63 -12.48
C VAL A 152 22.49 -13.31 -13.91
N TYR A 153 23.38 -13.59 -14.86
CA TYR A 153 23.20 -13.22 -16.27
C TYR A 153 22.87 -14.41 -17.18
N GLY A 154 22.95 -15.63 -16.66
CA GLY A 154 22.66 -16.85 -17.40
C GLY A 154 22.16 -17.95 -16.47
N GLY A 155 21.45 -18.92 -17.05
CA GLY A 155 20.85 -20.02 -16.30
C GLY A 155 19.56 -19.64 -15.56
N GLN A 156 19.17 -20.51 -14.64
CA GLN A 156 18.02 -20.31 -13.75
C GLN A 156 18.44 -19.55 -12.49
N ALA A 157 17.61 -18.62 -12.05
CA ALA A 157 17.75 -17.84 -10.81
C ALA A 157 16.58 -18.20 -9.88
N ASP A 158 16.60 -17.72 -8.64
CA ASP A 158 15.46 -17.89 -7.72
C ASP A 158 14.29 -16.97 -8.06
N ILE A 159 14.59 -15.80 -8.63
CA ILE A 159 13.59 -14.81 -9.07
C ILE A 159 13.88 -14.43 -10.52
N MET A 160 13.00 -14.83 -11.44
CA MET A 160 13.01 -14.33 -12.81
C MET A 160 12.15 -13.09 -12.94
N ILE A 161 12.70 -12.08 -13.61
CA ILE A 161 12.03 -10.81 -13.87
C ILE A 161 11.83 -10.68 -15.37
N SER A 162 10.59 -10.48 -15.80
CA SER A 162 10.26 -10.28 -17.21
C SER A 162 9.15 -9.26 -17.41
N PHE A 163 9.16 -8.65 -18.58
CA PHE A 163 8.10 -7.79 -19.07
C PHE A 163 7.31 -8.51 -20.16
N ALA A 164 5.99 -8.52 -20.08
CA ALA A 164 5.14 -9.22 -21.03
C ALA A 164 3.75 -8.59 -21.12
N ALA A 165 3.03 -8.84 -22.20
CA ALA A 165 1.68 -8.32 -22.42
C ALA A 165 0.65 -9.46 -22.47
N GLY A 166 -0.57 -9.20 -22.00
CA GLY A 166 -1.69 -10.13 -22.06
C GLY A 166 -1.38 -11.52 -21.47
N PHE A 167 -1.67 -12.59 -22.21
CA PHE A 167 -1.32 -13.95 -21.80
C PHE A 167 0.17 -14.24 -22.06
N HIS A 168 0.90 -14.56 -20.99
CA HIS A 168 2.37 -14.67 -21.03
C HIS A 168 2.93 -15.95 -20.39
N GLY A 169 2.13 -17.03 -20.40
CA GLY A 169 2.61 -18.38 -20.06
C GLY A 169 2.36 -18.82 -18.62
N ASP A 170 1.58 -18.07 -17.85
CA ASP A 170 1.15 -18.41 -16.50
C ASP A 170 -0.38 -18.31 -16.30
N PHE A 171 -0.84 -18.30 -15.04
CA PHE A 171 -2.27 -18.27 -14.70
C PHE A 171 -2.87 -16.85 -14.57
N TYR A 172 -2.06 -15.80 -14.64
CA TYR A 172 -2.47 -14.42 -14.43
C TYR A 172 -2.21 -13.63 -15.71
N SER A 173 -3.22 -13.48 -16.56
CA SER A 173 -3.07 -12.68 -17.78
C SER A 173 -3.23 -11.19 -17.47
N PHE A 174 -2.40 -10.35 -18.09
CA PHE A 174 -2.57 -8.90 -18.04
C PHE A 174 -3.74 -8.41 -18.89
N ASP A 175 -4.24 -7.22 -18.58
CA ASP A 175 -5.46 -6.64 -19.13
C ASP A 175 -5.25 -5.45 -20.08
N GLY A 176 -3.98 -5.12 -20.40
CA GLY A 176 -3.61 -4.01 -21.24
C GLY A 176 -3.36 -2.74 -20.41
N PRO A 177 -3.42 -1.54 -21.00
CA PRO A 177 -3.05 -0.32 -20.28
C PRO A 177 -3.95 0.00 -19.08
N GLY A 178 -3.34 0.28 -17.94
CA GLY A 178 -3.98 0.46 -16.64
C GLY A 178 -4.49 -0.85 -16.03
N GLY A 179 -5.15 -0.76 -14.87
CA GLY A 179 -5.67 -1.96 -14.22
C GLY A 179 -4.56 -2.75 -13.54
N THR A 180 -4.11 -3.85 -14.13
CA THR A 180 -3.10 -4.75 -13.52
C THR A 180 -1.71 -4.41 -14.00
N LEU A 181 -0.89 -3.81 -13.12
CA LEU A 181 0.44 -3.32 -13.51
C LEU A 181 1.50 -4.42 -13.58
N ALA A 182 1.42 -5.37 -12.67
CA ALA A 182 2.40 -6.43 -12.46
C ALA A 182 1.83 -7.49 -11.53
N HIS A 183 2.50 -8.64 -11.45
CA HIS A 183 2.29 -9.62 -10.39
C HIS A 183 3.57 -10.40 -10.10
N ALA A 184 3.66 -10.97 -8.91
CA ALA A 184 4.74 -11.86 -8.54
C ALA A 184 4.28 -13.08 -7.75
N TYR A 185 5.03 -14.17 -7.91
CA TYR A 185 4.79 -15.42 -7.22
C TYR A 185 5.59 -15.48 -5.91
N ALA A 186 4.96 -16.04 -4.88
CA ALA A 186 5.60 -16.32 -3.62
C ALA A 186 6.81 -17.29 -3.75
N PRO A 187 7.75 -17.32 -2.78
CA PRO A 187 8.91 -18.21 -2.80
C PRO A 187 8.56 -19.66 -3.08
N GLY A 188 9.28 -20.29 -4.02
CA GLY A 188 9.00 -21.68 -4.40
C GLY A 188 9.93 -22.20 -5.48
N GLY A 189 9.72 -23.46 -5.88
CA GLY A 189 10.41 -24.03 -7.05
C GLY A 189 9.69 -23.70 -8.36
N GLY A 190 10.43 -23.66 -9.47
CA GLY A 190 9.86 -23.35 -10.78
C GLY A 190 9.60 -21.86 -10.92
N ILE A 191 8.33 -21.47 -11.12
CA ILE A 191 7.89 -20.07 -11.25
C ILE A 191 7.80 -19.33 -9.89
N GLY A 192 7.98 -20.06 -8.78
CA GLY A 192 7.94 -19.44 -7.44
C GLY A 192 9.07 -18.42 -7.28
N GLY A 193 8.72 -17.19 -6.92
CA GLY A 193 9.63 -16.05 -6.87
C GLY A 193 9.53 -15.12 -8.07
N ASP A 194 9.08 -15.60 -9.22
CA ASP A 194 9.12 -14.82 -10.47
C ASP A 194 8.19 -13.60 -10.40
N ALA A 195 8.63 -12.50 -11.01
CA ALA A 195 7.91 -11.23 -11.07
C ALA A 195 7.72 -10.80 -12.53
N HIS A 196 6.48 -10.56 -12.91
CA HIS A 196 6.08 -10.18 -14.26
C HIS A 196 5.50 -8.76 -14.24
N PHE A 197 5.92 -7.95 -15.20
CA PHE A 197 5.50 -6.55 -15.36
C PHE A 197 4.74 -6.42 -16.67
N ASP A 198 3.59 -5.75 -16.67
CA ASP A 198 2.79 -5.57 -17.88
C ASP A 198 3.49 -4.61 -18.85
N GLU A 199 3.85 -5.09 -20.03
CA GLU A 199 4.51 -4.30 -21.08
C GLU A 199 3.54 -3.40 -21.84
N ASP A 200 2.22 -3.57 -21.68
CA ASP A 200 1.25 -2.62 -22.21
C ASP A 200 1.17 -1.32 -21.38
N GLU A 201 1.87 -1.27 -20.23
CA GLU A 201 2.01 -0.09 -19.39
C GLU A 201 3.19 0.79 -19.78
N ASN A 202 3.04 2.11 -19.56
CA ASN A 202 4.14 3.04 -19.78
C ASN A 202 5.07 3.11 -18.55
N TRP A 203 6.22 2.44 -18.62
CA TRP A 203 7.18 2.37 -17.52
C TRP A 203 8.08 3.61 -17.45
N THR A 204 8.25 4.13 -16.24
CA THR A 204 8.98 5.39 -16.03
C THR A 204 9.97 5.31 -14.87
N LYS A 205 11.06 6.08 -14.99
CA LYS A 205 12.04 6.27 -13.90
C LYS A 205 11.53 7.18 -12.79
N PHE A 206 10.67 8.15 -13.12
CA PHE A 206 10.23 9.19 -12.20
C PHE A 206 8.70 9.23 -12.10
N THR A 207 8.19 9.44 -10.89
CA THR A 207 6.75 9.56 -10.61
C THR A 207 6.11 10.84 -11.15
N THR A 208 6.89 11.77 -11.68
CA THR A 208 6.42 13.04 -12.26
C THR A 208 5.96 12.93 -13.71
N TYR A 209 6.18 11.78 -14.36
CA TYR A 209 5.73 11.53 -15.73
C TYR A 209 4.38 10.80 -15.75
N SER A 210 3.65 10.93 -16.86
CA SER A 210 2.49 10.07 -17.11
C SER A 210 2.95 8.63 -17.30
N GLY A 211 2.61 7.72 -16.38
CA GLY A 211 3.02 6.32 -16.39
C GLY A 211 3.25 5.79 -14.98
N TYR A 212 3.86 4.61 -14.89
CA TYR A 212 4.08 3.91 -13.63
C TYR A 212 5.56 3.84 -13.29
N ASN A 213 5.89 4.08 -12.02
CA ASN A 213 7.28 4.07 -11.58
C ASN A 213 7.76 2.63 -11.39
N LEU A 214 8.69 2.19 -12.23
CA LEU A 214 9.16 0.80 -12.21
C LEU A 214 9.78 0.41 -10.86
N PHE A 215 10.47 1.33 -10.19
CA PHE A 215 11.07 1.06 -8.88
C PHE A 215 10.01 0.76 -7.81
N LEU A 216 8.91 1.53 -7.76
CA LEU A 216 7.85 1.31 -6.78
C LEU A 216 7.12 -0.01 -7.04
N VAL A 217 6.72 -0.26 -8.29
CA VAL A 217 6.02 -1.51 -8.64
C VAL A 217 6.93 -2.71 -8.41
N ALA A 218 8.20 -2.64 -8.84
CA ALA A 218 9.14 -3.73 -8.60
C ALA A 218 9.41 -3.97 -7.12
N ALA A 219 9.48 -2.92 -6.30
CA ALA A 219 9.64 -3.08 -4.86
C ALA A 219 8.45 -3.83 -4.24
N HIS A 220 7.22 -3.51 -4.66
CA HIS A 220 6.01 -4.22 -4.24
C HIS A 220 6.03 -5.69 -4.67
N GLU A 221 6.23 -5.94 -5.97
CA GLU A 221 6.23 -7.32 -6.50
C GLU A 221 7.33 -8.17 -5.86
N LEU A 222 8.51 -7.60 -5.62
CA LEU A 222 9.57 -8.32 -4.93
C LEU A 222 9.23 -8.61 -3.47
N GLY A 223 8.34 -7.86 -2.82
CA GLY A 223 7.77 -8.24 -1.53
C GLY A 223 6.99 -9.54 -1.62
N HIS A 224 6.20 -9.75 -2.67
CA HIS A 224 5.56 -11.04 -2.96
C HIS A 224 6.59 -12.13 -3.26
N SER A 225 7.60 -11.85 -4.08
CA SER A 225 8.71 -12.78 -4.34
C SER A 225 9.47 -13.19 -3.07
N LEU A 226 9.33 -12.43 -1.98
CA LEU A 226 9.89 -12.71 -0.66
C LEU A 226 8.87 -13.32 0.31
N GLY A 227 7.61 -13.45 -0.06
CA GLY A 227 6.59 -14.15 0.71
C GLY A 227 5.60 -13.25 1.45
N LEU A 228 5.64 -11.93 1.21
CA LEU A 228 4.64 -11.01 1.75
C LEU A 228 3.32 -11.12 0.97
N SER A 229 2.22 -10.95 1.70
CA SER A 229 0.89 -10.74 1.13
C SER A 229 0.64 -9.24 0.97
N HIS A 230 -0.47 -8.88 0.31
CA HIS A 230 -0.96 -7.51 0.37
C HIS A 230 -1.23 -7.07 1.82
N SER A 231 -0.89 -5.83 2.10
CA SER A 231 -1.25 -5.13 3.32
C SER A 231 -2.56 -4.36 3.13
N ASN A 232 -3.37 -4.28 4.18
CA ASN A 232 -4.53 -3.39 4.24
C ASN A 232 -4.19 -2.01 4.85
N VAL A 233 -2.92 -1.77 5.20
CA VAL A 233 -2.44 -0.48 5.73
C VAL A 233 -2.17 0.47 4.58
N PHE A 234 -2.89 1.59 4.52
CA PHE A 234 -2.68 2.57 3.46
C PHE A 234 -1.31 3.25 3.62
N GLY A 235 -0.64 3.45 2.49
CA GLY A 235 0.75 3.94 2.47
C GLY A 235 1.85 2.89 2.66
N ALA A 236 1.50 1.65 3.06
CA ALA A 236 2.44 0.53 2.99
C ALA A 236 2.82 0.23 1.53
N LEU A 237 4.07 -0.16 1.30
CA LEU A 237 4.51 -0.58 -0.03
C LEU A 237 3.70 -1.76 -0.52
N MET A 238 3.39 -2.72 0.37
CA MET A 238 2.58 -3.90 0.06
C MET A 238 1.08 -3.62 -0.07
N TYR A 239 0.62 -2.35 -0.03
CA TYR A 239 -0.76 -2.01 -0.35
C TYR A 239 -1.04 -2.29 -1.84
N PRO A 240 -2.17 -2.92 -2.23
CA PRO A 240 -2.36 -3.40 -3.60
C PRO A 240 -2.43 -2.30 -4.66
N VAL A 241 -2.95 -1.13 -4.30
CA VAL A 241 -3.17 -0.02 -5.24
C VAL A 241 -1.89 0.78 -5.40
N TYR A 242 -1.55 1.10 -6.65
CA TYR A 242 -0.39 1.92 -6.97
C TYR A 242 -0.55 3.34 -6.42
N MET A 243 0.40 3.73 -5.58
CA MET A 243 0.46 5.05 -4.97
C MET A 243 1.73 5.79 -5.44
N PRO A 244 1.61 6.82 -6.28
CA PRO A 244 2.78 7.60 -6.69
C PRO A 244 3.32 8.40 -5.51
N VAL A 245 4.58 8.18 -5.17
CA VAL A 245 5.28 8.87 -4.07
C VAL A 245 6.65 9.38 -4.52
N ASP A 246 7.29 10.23 -3.71
CA ASP A 246 8.65 10.69 -4.00
C ASP A 246 9.64 9.55 -3.73
N THR A 247 10.37 9.14 -4.77
CA THR A 247 11.28 7.99 -4.71
C THR A 247 12.72 8.37 -4.36
N ARG A 248 13.05 9.66 -4.17
CA ARG A 248 14.44 10.10 -3.92
C ARG A 248 15.00 9.57 -2.59
N ASN A 249 14.18 9.58 -1.54
CA ASN A 249 14.54 9.11 -0.20
C ASN A 249 13.47 8.15 0.33
N TYR A 250 12.91 7.32 -0.55
CA TYR A 250 11.85 6.39 -0.19
C TYR A 250 12.32 5.40 0.87
N ARG A 251 11.46 5.14 1.86
CA ARG A 251 11.68 4.18 2.94
C ARG A 251 10.45 3.30 3.03
N LEU A 252 10.67 2.04 3.39
CA LEU A 252 9.59 1.09 3.67
C LEU A 252 8.73 1.61 4.83
N HIS A 253 7.43 1.35 4.75
CA HIS A 253 6.53 1.60 5.87
C HIS A 253 6.84 0.61 7.00
N GLN A 254 6.51 0.96 8.25
CA GLN A 254 6.80 0.07 9.37
C GLN A 254 6.07 -1.28 9.23
N ASP A 255 4.86 -1.28 8.68
CA ASP A 255 4.10 -2.50 8.36
C ASP A 255 4.86 -3.45 7.42
N ASP A 256 5.51 -2.90 6.38
CA ASP A 256 6.34 -3.70 5.45
C ASP A 256 7.57 -4.28 6.16
N ILE A 257 8.20 -3.49 7.05
CA ILE A 257 9.38 -3.88 7.83
C ILE A 257 9.02 -5.00 8.81
N ASP A 258 7.92 -4.84 9.55
CA ASP A 258 7.44 -5.83 10.51
C ASP A 258 7.06 -7.13 9.80
N GLY A 259 6.37 -7.02 8.66
CA GLY A 259 6.02 -8.16 7.82
C GLY A 259 7.24 -8.94 7.33
N ILE A 260 8.23 -8.25 6.74
CA ILE A 260 9.40 -8.93 6.19
C ILE A 260 10.33 -9.48 7.27
N GLN A 261 10.46 -8.78 8.41
CA GLN A 261 11.26 -9.26 9.53
C GLN A 261 10.59 -10.41 10.28
N ALA A 262 9.26 -10.52 10.26
CA ALA A 262 8.58 -11.71 10.75
C ALA A 262 8.95 -12.98 9.95
N LEU A 263 9.31 -12.82 8.66
CA LEU A 263 9.73 -13.92 7.79
C LEU A 263 11.23 -14.24 7.89
N TYR A 264 12.08 -13.21 7.90
CA TYR A 264 13.54 -13.37 7.75
C TYR A 264 14.37 -12.87 8.94
N GLY A 265 13.76 -12.16 9.90
CA GLY A 265 14.44 -11.45 10.97
C GLY A 265 15.06 -10.11 10.52
N PRO A 266 15.55 -9.31 11.49
CA PRO A 266 16.22 -8.04 11.22
C PRO A 266 17.63 -8.26 10.62
N PRO A 267 18.28 -7.21 10.09
CA PRO A 267 19.66 -7.31 9.61
C PRO A 267 20.58 -7.84 10.70
N LYS A 268 21.49 -8.75 10.34
CA LYS A 268 22.56 -9.17 11.26
C LYS A 268 23.43 -7.95 11.55
N GLU A 269 23.58 -7.57 12.82
CA GLU A 269 24.47 -6.49 13.23
C GLU A 269 25.82 -6.63 12.51
N SER A 270 26.29 -5.57 11.87
CA SER A 270 27.71 -5.50 11.49
C SER A 270 28.54 -5.65 12.78
N PRO A 271 29.64 -6.43 12.77
CA PRO A 271 30.50 -6.53 13.94
C PRO A 271 30.85 -5.10 14.37
N ALA A 272 30.58 -4.78 15.64
CA ALA A 272 30.95 -3.49 16.22
C ALA A 272 32.37 -3.14 15.77
N LEU A 273 32.52 -1.97 15.14
CA LEU A 273 33.83 -1.37 14.92
C LEU A 273 34.59 -1.42 16.25
N PRO A 274 35.88 -1.84 16.27
CA PRO A 274 36.64 -1.88 17.51
C PRO A 274 36.60 -0.48 18.11
N THR A 275 36.11 -0.37 19.34
CA THR A 275 36.21 0.84 20.15
C THR A 275 37.70 1.18 20.24
N GLU A 276 38.17 2.15 19.45
CA GLU A 276 39.48 2.74 19.69
C GLU A 276 39.42 3.40 21.06
N ALA A 277 40.11 2.79 22.02
CA ALA A 277 40.33 3.37 23.33
C ALA A 277 41.12 4.67 23.14
N PHE A 278 40.48 5.80 23.44
CA PHE A 278 41.19 7.06 23.59
C PHE A 278 42.25 6.91 24.70
N PRO A 279 43.50 7.37 24.49
CA PRO A 279 44.55 7.28 25.49
C PRO A 279 44.25 8.19 26.69
N PRO A 280 44.74 7.85 27.90
CA PRO A 280 44.47 8.63 29.10
C PRO A 280 45.13 10.02 29.01
N GLN A 281 44.37 11.09 29.22
CA GLN A 281 44.93 12.42 29.42
C GLN A 281 45.52 12.54 30.83
N GLU A 282 46.73 13.12 30.90
CA GLU A 282 47.46 13.44 32.13
C GLU A 282 46.73 14.47 33.01
N PRO A 283 46.98 14.47 34.33
CA PRO A 283 46.26 15.32 35.28
C PRO A 283 46.87 16.74 35.32
N THR A 284 46.13 17.73 34.86
CA THR A 284 46.46 19.15 35.10
C THR A 284 46.12 19.59 36.54
N GLU A 285 47.06 20.35 37.07
CA GLU A 285 47.29 20.80 38.44
C GLU A 285 46.20 21.77 38.98
N MET A 286 45.83 21.59 40.25
CA MET A 286 44.88 22.45 40.98
C MET A 286 45.55 23.75 41.45
N VAL A 287 44.87 24.89 41.26
CA VAL A 287 45.20 26.17 41.91
C VAL A 287 44.04 26.57 42.85
N PRO A 288 44.29 27.10 44.07
CA PRO A 288 43.25 27.26 45.08
C PRO A 288 42.42 28.54 44.92
N ALA A 289 41.19 28.45 45.43
CA ALA A 289 40.11 29.40 45.38
C ALA A 289 40.35 30.71 46.16
N GLU A 290 39.91 31.82 45.58
CA GLU A 290 39.59 33.05 46.33
C GLU A 290 38.06 33.19 46.52
N THR A 291 37.72 33.64 47.70
CA THR A 291 36.40 33.73 48.36
C THR A 291 35.42 34.68 47.66
N PRO A 292 34.13 34.32 47.47
CA PRO A 292 33.14 35.26 46.94
C PRO A 292 32.39 36.03 48.05
N THR A 293 32.23 37.34 47.83
CA THR A 293 31.30 38.26 48.51
C THR A 293 29.83 37.99 48.15
N PRO A 294 28.86 38.37 49.02
CA PRO A 294 27.47 37.94 48.90
C PRO A 294 26.67 38.77 47.89
N MET A 295 25.98 38.08 46.97
CA MET A 295 24.92 38.66 46.12
C MET A 295 23.58 37.98 46.42
N SER A 296 22.53 38.79 46.31
CA SER A 296 21.09 38.65 46.53
C SER A 296 20.44 37.27 46.27
N PRO A 297 19.27 36.96 46.87
CA PRO A 297 18.62 35.65 46.75
C PRO A 297 18.25 35.34 45.29
N ARG A 298 18.79 34.24 44.78
CA ARG A 298 18.40 33.62 43.52
C ARG A 298 17.41 32.51 43.86
N GLU A 299 16.25 32.54 43.22
CA GLU A 299 15.24 31.49 43.35
C GLU A 299 15.84 30.11 43.00
N GLU A 300 15.49 29.14 43.83
CA GLU A 300 15.93 27.75 43.80
C GLU A 300 15.45 27.07 42.50
N PRO A 301 16.29 26.32 41.76
CA PRO A 301 15.80 25.48 40.68
C PRO A 301 15.01 24.32 41.29
N THR A 302 13.69 24.34 41.07
CA THR A 302 12.82 23.21 41.39
C THR A 302 13.26 21.97 40.63
N GLU A 303 13.49 20.93 41.41
CA GLU A 303 13.75 19.55 41.02
C GLU A 303 12.71 19.08 39.98
N ILE A 304 13.14 18.91 38.73
CA ILE A 304 12.27 18.37 37.67
C ILE A 304 12.23 16.85 37.83
N THR A 305 11.23 16.37 38.56
CA THR A 305 10.76 14.98 38.49
C THR A 305 10.58 14.57 37.02
N PRO A 306 11.02 13.38 36.58
CA PRO A 306 10.82 12.94 35.20
C PRO A 306 9.32 12.74 34.95
N SER A 307 8.70 13.71 34.30
CA SER A 307 7.33 13.59 33.80
C SER A 307 7.29 12.53 32.70
N LYS A 308 6.39 11.56 32.89
CA LYS A 308 5.86 10.61 31.91
C LYS A 308 5.93 11.15 30.47
N PRO A 309 6.38 10.35 29.47
CA PRO A 309 6.39 10.79 28.06
C PRO A 309 4.99 11.29 27.66
N PRO A 310 4.89 12.32 26.79
CA PRO A 310 3.62 12.94 26.44
C PRO A 310 2.64 11.86 25.98
N GLN A 311 1.52 11.76 26.69
CA GLN A 311 0.48 10.80 26.33
C GLN A 311 -0.19 11.28 25.05
N ARG A 312 -0.35 10.35 24.10
CA ARG A 312 -1.05 10.58 22.84
C ARG A 312 -2.44 11.17 23.10
N PRO A 313 -2.84 12.24 22.38
CA PRO A 313 -4.22 12.71 22.42
C PRO A 313 -5.18 11.64 21.91
N ASP A 314 -6.38 11.56 22.49
CA ASP A 314 -7.45 10.66 22.01
C ASP A 314 -8.11 11.26 20.76
N ASP A 315 -8.14 10.49 19.68
CA ASP A 315 -8.64 10.89 18.35
C ASP A 315 -10.07 11.41 18.40
N CYS A 316 -10.87 10.91 19.34
CA CYS A 316 -12.29 11.24 19.50
C CYS A 316 -12.56 12.22 20.66
N ASP A 317 -11.52 12.81 21.26
CA ASP A 317 -11.69 13.80 22.33
C ASP A 317 -12.35 15.08 21.76
N PRO A 318 -13.55 15.47 22.24
CA PRO A 318 -14.21 16.70 21.77
C PRO A 318 -13.44 17.98 22.14
N HIS A 319 -12.44 17.90 23.01
CA HIS A 319 -11.55 19.00 23.38
C HIS A 319 -10.20 18.97 22.62
N LEU A 320 -10.01 18.02 21.70
CA LEU A 320 -8.81 17.97 20.86
C LEU A 320 -8.71 19.24 20.01
N THR A 321 -7.54 19.87 20.07
CA THR A 321 -7.17 21.03 19.26
C THR A 321 -5.96 20.67 18.43
N PHE A 322 -5.83 21.30 17.27
CA PHE A 322 -4.71 21.07 16.37
C PHE A 322 -3.83 22.31 16.29
N ASP A 323 -2.53 22.09 16.23
CA ASP A 323 -1.54 23.15 16.07
C ASP A 323 -1.51 23.64 14.62
N ALA A 324 -1.71 22.73 13.66
CA ALA A 324 -1.87 23.06 12.24
C ALA A 324 -2.75 22.04 11.53
N VAL A 325 -3.39 22.47 10.43
CA VAL A 325 -4.13 21.62 9.49
C VAL A 325 -3.75 22.00 8.08
N THR A 326 -3.48 21.01 7.23
CA THR A 326 -3.12 21.25 5.83
C THR A 326 -3.59 20.11 4.94
N THR A 327 -3.42 20.27 3.63
CA THR A 327 -3.60 19.17 2.68
C THR A 327 -2.25 18.62 2.22
N LEU A 328 -2.22 17.37 1.80
CA LEU A 328 -1.08 16.83 1.05
C LEU A 328 -1.60 15.75 0.12
N ARG A 329 -1.44 15.94 -1.19
CA ARG A 329 -1.82 14.95 -2.22
C ARG A 329 -3.29 14.51 -2.11
N GLY A 330 -4.17 15.44 -1.75
CA GLY A 330 -5.61 15.21 -1.61
C GLY A 330 -6.06 14.65 -0.27
N GLU A 331 -5.14 14.37 0.66
CA GLU A 331 -5.46 14.05 2.05
C GLU A 331 -5.51 15.30 2.92
N THR A 332 -6.26 15.25 4.02
CA THR A 332 -6.22 16.28 5.07
C THR A 332 -5.35 15.79 6.22
N LEU A 333 -4.35 16.57 6.59
CA LEU A 333 -3.42 16.29 7.67
C LEU A 333 -3.69 17.21 8.85
N PHE A 334 -3.82 16.64 10.03
CA PHE A 334 -3.98 17.35 11.29
C PHE A 334 -2.74 17.13 12.15
N PHE A 335 -2.21 18.17 12.76
CA PHE A 335 -0.99 18.09 13.57
C PHE A 335 -1.26 18.52 15.00
N LYS A 336 -0.74 17.74 15.96
CA LYS A 336 -0.75 18.11 17.38
C LYS A 336 0.50 17.59 18.08
N ASP A 337 1.25 18.48 18.71
CA ASP A 337 2.50 18.19 19.39
C ASP A 337 3.46 17.43 18.45
N SER A 338 3.71 16.15 18.73
CA SER A 338 4.58 15.26 17.94
C SER A 338 3.81 14.29 17.04
N PHE A 339 2.48 14.43 16.93
CA PHE A 339 1.59 13.52 16.24
C PHE A 339 0.97 14.15 14.99
N VAL A 340 0.66 13.29 14.03
CA VAL A 340 -0.07 13.64 12.81
C VAL A 340 -1.19 12.65 12.57
N TRP A 341 -2.37 13.16 12.22
CA TRP A 341 -3.50 12.38 11.73
C TRP A 341 -3.69 12.64 10.25
N ARG A 342 -3.94 11.60 9.48
CA ARG A 342 -4.20 11.65 8.04
C ARG A 342 -5.62 11.19 7.79
N LYS A 343 -6.42 12.06 7.19
CA LYS A 343 -7.77 11.75 6.72
C LYS A 343 -7.80 11.82 5.21
N SER A 344 -7.87 10.67 4.59
CA SER A 344 -8.20 10.55 3.18
C SER A 344 -9.70 10.82 2.96
N PRO A 345 -10.11 11.47 1.86
CA PRO A 345 -11.52 11.59 1.49
C PRO A 345 -12.13 10.23 1.06
N TYR A 346 -11.28 9.24 0.75
CA TYR A 346 -11.69 7.93 0.25
C TYR A 346 -12.01 6.93 1.36
N PHE A 347 -11.23 6.93 2.45
CA PHE A 347 -11.37 5.99 3.58
C PHE A 347 -12.21 6.54 4.72
N SER A 348 -12.87 5.70 5.52
CA SER A 348 -13.60 6.18 6.72
C SER A 348 -12.67 6.38 7.91
N GLU A 349 -11.60 5.59 7.99
CA GLU A 349 -10.67 5.59 9.11
C GLU A 349 -9.74 6.82 9.09
N ILE A 350 -9.28 7.19 10.27
CA ILE A 350 -8.25 8.22 10.47
C ILE A 350 -6.96 7.47 10.81
N GLU A 351 -5.94 7.62 9.98
CA GLU A 351 -4.62 7.09 10.29
C GLU A 351 -3.88 8.06 11.19
N HIS A 352 -3.06 7.54 12.10
CA HIS A 352 -2.24 8.35 12.98
C HIS A 352 -0.81 7.81 13.05
N ASP A 353 0.15 8.71 13.09
CA ASP A 353 1.56 8.39 13.30
C ASP A 353 2.25 9.57 14.03
N THR A 354 3.55 9.45 14.26
CA THR A 354 4.38 10.56 14.70
C THR A 354 4.83 11.40 13.52
N ILE A 355 5.00 12.71 13.74
CA ILE A 355 5.58 13.62 12.75
C ILE A 355 6.97 13.12 12.32
N PHE A 356 7.73 12.57 13.26
CA PHE A 356 9.09 12.05 13.02
C PHE A 356 9.11 10.89 12.03
N SER A 357 8.08 10.04 12.01
CA SER A 357 7.96 8.90 11.07
C SER A 357 7.99 9.37 9.61
N PHE A 358 7.32 10.49 9.32
CA PHE A 358 7.25 11.05 7.97
C PHE A 358 8.32 12.11 7.69
N TRP A 359 8.65 12.92 8.70
CA TRP A 359 9.61 14.03 8.59
C TRP A 359 10.61 14.00 9.75
N PRO A 360 11.68 13.18 9.68
CA PRO A 360 12.64 13.02 10.77
C PRO A 360 13.37 14.32 11.17
N SER A 361 13.47 15.26 10.23
CA SER A 361 14.12 16.56 10.45
C SER A 361 13.16 17.66 10.92
N LEU A 362 11.85 17.39 10.98
CA LEU A 362 10.85 18.36 11.38
C LEU A 362 10.68 18.33 12.91
N ILE A 363 10.95 19.47 13.54
CA ILE A 363 10.77 19.63 14.98
C ILE A 363 9.34 20.11 15.24
N ALA A 364 8.65 19.43 16.16
CA ALA A 364 7.30 19.74 16.62
C ALA A 364 7.12 21.19 17.14
N GLY A 365 5.86 21.62 17.23
CA GLY A 365 5.46 22.95 17.72
C GLY A 365 5.57 24.03 16.65
N PHE A 366 4.98 23.78 15.49
CA PHE A 366 4.71 24.74 14.43
C PHE A 366 3.24 25.16 14.50
N ASP A 367 2.94 26.40 14.11
CA ASP A 367 1.62 27.02 14.29
C ASP A 367 0.77 27.03 13.00
N ALA A 368 1.38 26.71 11.86
CA ALA A 368 0.66 26.56 10.60
C ALA A 368 1.40 25.64 9.62
N ALA A 369 0.63 25.06 8.69
CA ALA A 369 1.15 24.27 7.59
C ALA A 369 0.36 24.55 6.30
N TYR A 370 1.05 24.61 5.16
CA TYR A 370 0.42 24.90 3.86
C TYR A 370 1.00 24.04 2.74
N GLU A 371 0.12 23.42 1.96
CA GLU A 371 0.48 22.69 0.75
C GLU A 371 0.78 23.63 -0.42
N VAL A 372 1.90 23.38 -1.09
CA VAL A 372 2.24 23.97 -2.38
C VAL A 372 2.06 22.89 -3.44
N ASP A 373 0.82 22.64 -3.86
CA ASP A 373 0.41 21.50 -4.71
C ASP A 373 1.30 21.36 -5.95
N LYS A 374 1.58 22.49 -6.63
CA LYS A 374 2.39 22.53 -7.86
C LYS A 374 3.84 22.06 -7.68
N ARG A 375 4.31 21.97 -6.43
CA ARG A 375 5.66 21.55 -6.08
C ARG A 375 5.67 20.32 -5.19
N ASP A 376 4.50 19.75 -4.88
CA ASP A 376 4.33 18.58 -4.01
C ASP A 376 5.10 18.73 -2.69
N ARG A 377 4.87 19.84 -2.00
CA ARG A 377 5.59 20.21 -0.76
C ARG A 377 4.65 20.84 0.24
N VAL A 378 4.82 20.50 1.51
CA VAL A 378 4.23 21.22 2.63
C VAL A 378 5.25 22.19 3.22
N LEU A 379 4.82 23.42 3.48
CA LEU A 379 5.58 24.43 4.22
C LEU A 379 5.03 24.49 5.65
N PHE A 380 5.92 24.42 6.64
CA PHE A 380 5.58 24.55 8.06
C PHE A 380 6.08 25.89 8.58
N PHE A 381 5.27 26.54 9.42
CA PHE A 381 5.53 27.87 9.96
C PHE A 381 5.52 27.82 11.49
N LYS A 382 6.47 28.50 12.10
CA LYS A 382 6.63 28.63 13.55
C LYS A 382 6.99 30.07 13.88
#